data_AF-A0A349PQH3-F1
#
_entry.id   AF-A0A349PQH3-F1
#
_cell.length_a   1.000
_cell.length_b   1.000
_cell.length_c   1.000
_cell.angle_alpha   90.00
_cell.angle_beta   90.00
_cell.angle_gamma   90.00
#
_symmetry.space_group_name_H-M   'P 1'
#
loop_
_entity.id
_entity.type
_entity.pdbx_description
1 polymer ?
#
loop_
_entity_poly.entity_id
_entity_poly.type
_entity_poly.pdbx_seq_one_letter_code
_entity_poly.pdbx_strand_id
1 'polypeptide(L)' 'TTHGINAVANGFASILKPGDEVLVSALEHHSNIVPWQMLCERTGATLRVIPMNENGELIMAEYDKLLSD' A
#
# COMPACT_ATOMS: atom_id res chain seq x y z
N THR A 1 9.47 4.10 -13.71
CA THR A 1 8.69 4.08 -12.46
C THR A 1 8.87 2.79 -11.68
N THR A 2 8.70 1.62 -12.29
CA THR A 2 8.77 0.30 -11.61
C THR A 2 10.06 0.05 -10.81
N HIS A 3 11.23 0.34 -11.38
CA HIS A 3 12.51 0.08 -10.68
C HIS A 3 12.68 0.96 -9.43
N GLY A 4 12.24 2.23 -9.49
CA GLY A 4 12.30 3.14 -8.35
C GLY A 4 11.41 2.69 -7.19
N ILE A 5 10.18 2.26 -7.49
CA ILE A 5 9.24 1.76 -6.48
C ILE A 5 9.79 0.49 -5.83
N ASN A 6 10.36 -0.43 -6.60
CA ASN A 6 10.99 -1.63 -6.04
C ASN A 6 12.19 -1.31 -5.15
N ALA A 7 13.01 -0.32 -5.50
CA ALA A 7 14.12 0.11 -4.67
C ALA A 7 13.64 0.67 -3.32
N VAL A 8 12.60 1.51 -3.34
CA VAL A 8 11.98 2.03 -2.12
C VAL A 8 11.38 0.91 -1.28
N ALA A 9 10.50 0.08 -1.86
CA ALA A 9 9.84 -1.02 -1.14
C ALA A 9 10.85 -1.96 -0.46
N ASN A 10 11.92 -2.35 -1.16
CA ASN A 10 12.96 -3.19 -0.57
C ASN A 10 13.76 -2.48 0.52
N GLY A 11 14.00 -1.16 0.41
CA GLY A 11 14.67 -0.37 1.43
C GLY A 11 13.90 -0.31 2.75
N PHE A 12 12.57 -0.34 2.70
CA PHE A 12 11.70 -0.32 3.89
C PHE A 12 11.54 -1.69 4.57
N ALA A 13 11.98 -2.79 3.94
CA ALA A 13 11.80 -4.15 4.46
C ALA A 13 12.47 -4.40 5.81
N SER A 14 13.53 -3.66 6.16
CA SER A 14 14.21 -3.77 7.45
C SER A 14 13.54 -2.97 8.57
N ILE A 15 12.60 -2.07 8.22
CA ILE A 15 11.97 -1.13 9.15
C ILE A 15 10.55 -1.60 9.50
N LEU A 16 9.83 -2.15 8.52
CA LEU A 16 8.49 -2.68 8.73
C LEU A 16 8.48 -3.91 9.63
N LYS A 17 7.48 -3.96 10.51
CA LYS A 17 7.25 -5.03 11.47
C LYS A 17 5.90 -5.69 11.23
N PRO A 18 5.71 -6.92 11.74
CA PRO A 18 4.39 -7.53 11.79
C PRO A 18 3.39 -6.63 12.50
N GLY A 19 2.25 -6.37 11.85
CA GLY A 19 1.21 -5.48 12.35
C GLY A 19 1.25 -4.05 11.82
N ASP A 20 2.36 -3.62 11.20
CA ASP A 20 2.40 -2.34 10.49
C ASP A 20 1.49 -2.38 9.25
N GLU A 21 0.98 -1.22 8.84
CA GLU A 21 0.06 -1.11 7.70
C GLU A 21 0.66 -0.27 6.57
N VAL A 22 0.50 -0.75 5.33
CA VAL A 22 0.84 -0.02 4.11
C VAL A 22 -0.44 0.27 3.34
N LEU A 23 -0.72 1.54 3.09
CA LEU A 23 -1.92 1.96 2.37
C LEU A 23 -1.60 2.21 0.89
N VAL A 24 -2.43 1.70 -0.01
CA VAL A 24 -2.41 1.98 -1.45
C VAL A 24 -3.79 2.37 -1.95
N SER A 25 -3.87 3.11 -3.05
CA SER A 25 -5.14 3.46 -3.67
C SER A 25 -5.63 2.35 -4.62
N ALA A 26 -6.96 2.17 -4.75
CA ALA A 26 -7.52 1.28 -5.77
C ALA A 26 -7.25 1.74 -7.22
N LEU A 27 -6.74 2.97 -7.40
CA LEU A 27 -6.39 3.56 -8.68
C LEU A 27 -4.93 3.30 -9.09
N GLU A 28 -4.13 2.68 -8.22
CA GLU A 28 -2.71 2.44 -8.51
C GLU A 28 -2.53 1.44 -9.67
N HIS A 29 -1.58 1.73 -10.55
CA HIS A 29 -1.15 0.76 -11.55
C HIS A 29 -0.46 -0.44 -10.86
N HIS A 30 -0.56 -1.64 -11.45
CA HIS A 30 0.01 -2.86 -10.86
C HIS A 30 1.48 -2.75 -10.44
N SER A 31 2.29 -1.96 -11.16
CA SER A 31 3.70 -1.70 -10.81
C SER A 31 3.90 -1.00 -9.46
N ASN A 32 2.85 -0.36 -8.93
CA ASN A 32 2.81 0.31 -7.63
C ASN A 32 1.94 -0.42 -6.60
N ILE A 33 1.52 -1.67 -6.87
CA ILE A 33 0.80 -2.52 -5.90
C ILE A 33 1.66 -3.75 -5.57
N VAL A 34 2.13 -4.46 -6.60
CA VAL A 34 2.85 -5.73 -6.45
C VAL A 34 4.09 -5.63 -5.55
N PRO A 35 4.94 -4.58 -5.64
CA PRO A 35 6.08 -4.44 -4.74
C PRO A 35 5.69 -4.35 -3.26
N TRP A 36 4.60 -3.64 -2.95
CA TRP A 36 4.12 -3.48 -1.57
C TRP A 36 3.44 -4.73 -1.06
N GLN A 37 2.71 -5.45 -1.92
CA GLN A 37 2.16 -6.75 -1.57
C GLN A 37 3.27 -7.74 -1.19
N MET A 38 4.32 -7.87 -2.02
CA MET A 38 5.46 -8.74 -1.72
C MET A 38 6.19 -8.31 -0.45
N LEU A 39 6.29 -6.99 -0.18
CA LEU A 39 6.90 -6.46 1.04
C LEU A 39 6.09 -6.85 2.28
N CYS A 40 4.77 -6.69 2.23
CA CYS A 40 3.86 -7.05 3.31
C CYS A 40 3.91 -8.55 3.61
N GLU A 41 3.87 -9.40 2.57
CA GLU A 41 4.00 -10.85 2.69
C GLU A 41 5.32 -11.27 3.37
N ARG A 42 6.42 -10.56 3.09
CA ARG A 42 7.74 -10.86 3.67
C ARG A 42 7.90 -10.37 5.11
N THR A 43 7.28 -9.25 5.47
CA THR A 43 7.49 -8.56 6.75
C THR A 43 6.40 -8.87 7.78
N GLY A 44 5.26 -9.41 7.34
CA GLY A 44 4.07 -9.58 8.17
C GLY A 44 3.26 -8.28 8.34
N ALA A 45 3.64 -7.21 7.63
CA ALA A 45 2.82 -6.01 7.52
C ALA A 45 1.55 -6.28 6.69
N THR A 46 0.55 -5.42 6.81
CA THR A 46 -0.75 -5.56 6.13
C THR A 46 -0.88 -4.53 5.02
N LEU A 47 -1.24 -4.98 3.81
CA LEU A 47 -1.59 -4.07 2.72
C LEU A 47 -3.08 -3.70 2.82
N ARG A 48 -3.37 -2.40 2.96
CA ARG A 48 -4.72 -1.83 3.01
C ARG A 48 -4.99 -1.05 1.73
N VAL A 49 -6.18 -1.23 1.14
CA VAL A 49 -6.54 -0.58 -0.13
C VAL A 49 -7.63 0.45 0.10
N ILE A 50 -7.39 1.69 -0.32
CA ILE A 50 -8.36 2.78 -0.31
C ILE A 50 -9.34 2.55 -1.47
N PRO A 51 -10.63 2.33 -1.21
CA PRO A 51 -11.60 2.05 -2.26
C PRO A 51 -11.90 3.29 -3.12
N MET A 52 -12.37 3.04 -4.33
CA MET A 52 -12.92 4.06 -5.22
C MET A 52 -14.43 3.86 -5.42
N ASN A 53 -15.14 4.96 -5.69
CA ASN A 53 -16.54 4.91 -6.09
C ASN A 53 -16.68 4.55 -7.58
N GLU A 54 -17.92 4.39 -8.06
CA GLU A 54 -18.20 4.04 -9.46
C GLU A 54 -17.82 5.15 -10.46
N ASN A 55 -17.60 6.38 -9.99
CA ASN A 55 -17.11 7.50 -10.80
C ASN A 55 -15.58 7.48 -10.96
N GLY A 56 -14.88 6.52 -10.35
CA GLY A 56 -13.42 6.44 -10.37
C GLY A 56 -12.73 7.41 -9.40
N GLU A 57 -13.45 7.92 -8.41
CA GLU A 57 -12.93 8.82 -7.39
C GLU A 57 -12.63 8.05 -6.10
N LEU A 58 -11.55 8.40 -5.41
CA LEU A 58 -11.26 7.80 -4.11
C LEU A 58 -12.30 8.18 -3.07
N ILE A 59 -12.74 7.20 -2.28
CA ILE A 59 -13.65 7.44 -1.17
C ILE A 59 -12.82 7.95 0.01
N MET A 60 -12.62 9.26 0.08
CA MET A 60 -11.77 9.88 1.11
C MET A 60 -12.26 9.60 2.54
N ALA A 61 -13.57 9.43 2.75
CA ALA A 61 -14.11 9.02 4.03
C ALA A 61 -13.65 7.62 4.47
N GLU A 62 -13.34 6.73 3.53
CA GLU A 62 -12.75 5.42 3.83
C GLU A 62 -11.24 5.52 4.04
N TYR A 63 -10.55 6.40 3.30
CA TYR A 63 -9.14 6.71 3.57
C TYR A 63 -8.93 7.15 5.02
N ASP A 64 -9.74 8.10 5.51
CA ASP A 64 -9.61 8.61 6.88
C ASP A 64 -9.82 7.53 7.95
N LYS A 65 -10.68 6.53 7.68
CA LYS A 65 -10.91 5.39 8.58
C LYS A 65 -9.81 4.34 8.55
N LEU A 66 -9.04 4.29 7.46
CA LEU A 66 -7.92 3.37 7.30
C LEU A 66 -6.64 3.89 7.98
N LEU A 67 -6.58 5.18 8.29
CA LEU A 67 -5.47 5.75 9.06
C LEU A 67 -5.60 5.33 10.52
N SER A 68 -4.58 4.61 11.00
CA SER A 68 -4.37 4.20 12.38
C SER A 68 -3.26 5.04 13.03
N ASP A 69 -3.32 5.18 14.36
CA ASP A 69 -2.33 5.94 15.17
C ASP A 69 -0.99 5.21 15.34
#